data_AF-A0AB37WA52-F1
#
_entry.id   AF-A0AB37WA52-F1
#
_cell.length_a   1.000
_cell.length_b   1.000
_cell.length_c   1.000
_cell.angle_alpha   90.00
_cell.angle_beta   90.00
_cell.angle_gamma   90.00
#
_symmetry.space_group_name_H-M   'P 1'
#
loop_
_entity.id
_entity.type
_entity.pdbx_description
1 polymer ?
#
loop_
_entity_poly.entity_id
_entity_poly.type
_entity_poly.pdbx_seq_one_letter_code
_entity_poly.pdbx_strand_id
1 'polypeptide(L)'
;MLLVGLLIAGAIFFFLLRRQKKKRYNLVQTQPSPHAPVNDATRTLEKGPTAVTSAYATNIDDMLPQPVADDTITDAVLKLRDNIKNHVRTYYHLSPVPAASVSQANMGQLATATGTSSARLASMLSNTSTRAETLRLILAWIVLSRCTGGRNESLLPGELAAIDMVIPGKDGSNTAQSAMYSKWKTVTGTLLHERISQNKQDSDRKQKFAIAVADLDSIVAPFVQSGLEAQRSKNLDMILTRSANFAFLLFSQPGSFKFEFLSEHGGLVVFPGLVQTIGDQGQVLGHPRVLLEKEIAT
;
A
#
# COMPACT_ATOMS: atom_id res chain seq x y z
N MET A 1 -43.43 -9.89 -19.26
CA MET A 1 -42.51 -9.00 -18.54
C MET A 1 -42.99 -8.55 -17.15
N LEU A 2 -44.30 -8.54 -16.85
CA LEU A 2 -44.80 -8.13 -15.52
C LEU A 2 -44.64 -9.18 -14.39
N LEU A 3 -44.63 -10.48 -14.71
CA LEU A 3 -44.51 -11.55 -13.71
C LEU A 3 -43.10 -11.68 -13.10
N VAL A 4 -42.06 -11.35 -13.88
CA VAL A 4 -40.65 -11.41 -13.41
C VAL A 4 -40.36 -10.27 -12.44
N GLY A 5 -40.92 -9.07 -12.67
CA GLY A 5 -40.80 -7.94 -11.75
C GLY A 5 -41.46 -8.18 -10.40
N LEU A 6 -42.58 -8.92 -10.37
CA LEU A 6 -43.32 -9.21 -9.15
C LEU A 6 -42.59 -10.24 -8.25
N LEU A 7 -41.86 -11.19 -8.84
CA LEU A 7 -40.99 -12.12 -8.10
C LEU A 7 -39.79 -11.44 -7.46
N ILE A 8 -39.16 -10.49 -8.17
CA ILE A 8 -37.99 -9.75 -7.66
C ILE A 8 -38.41 -8.80 -6.52
N ALA A 9 -39.54 -8.10 -6.68
CA ALA A 9 -40.07 -7.24 -5.62
C ALA A 9 -40.47 -8.04 -4.36
N GLY A 10 -41.06 -9.23 -4.54
CA GLY A 10 -41.40 -10.14 -3.45
C GLY A 10 -40.17 -10.67 -2.69
N ALA A 11 -39.10 -11.03 -3.40
CA ALA A 11 -37.86 -11.51 -2.80
C ALA A 11 -37.13 -10.43 -1.97
N ILE A 12 -37.11 -9.19 -2.48
CA ILE A 12 -36.52 -8.04 -1.77
C ILE A 12 -37.34 -7.71 -0.51
N PHE A 13 -38.68 -7.69 -0.63
CA PHE A 13 -39.57 -7.42 0.50
C PHE A 13 -39.48 -8.50 1.59
N PHE A 14 -39.37 -9.78 1.20
CA PHE A 14 -39.19 -10.90 2.12
C PHE A 14 -37.85 -10.81 2.88
N PHE A 15 -36.76 -10.43 2.21
CA PHE A 15 -35.44 -10.25 2.86
C PHE A 15 -35.40 -9.07 3.85
N LEU A 16 -36.11 -7.97 3.54
CA LEU A 16 -36.20 -6.82 4.43
C LEU A 16 -37.05 -7.11 5.68
N LEU A 17 -38.14 -7.87 5.54
CA LEU A 17 -38.96 -8.30 6.68
C LEU A 17 -38.24 -9.33 7.58
N ARG A 18 -37.43 -10.24 7.00
CA ARG A 18 -36.58 -11.17 7.76
C ARG A 18 -35.52 -10.43 8.59
N ARG A 19 -34.99 -9.31 8.08
CA ARG A 19 -34.04 -8.44 8.80
C ARG A 19 -34.71 -7.69 9.96
N GLN A 20 -35.98 -7.28 9.84
CA GLN A 20 -36.68 -6.61 10.94
C GLN A 20 -37.13 -7.55 12.06
N LYS A 21 -37.51 -8.79 11.76
CA LYS A 21 -37.88 -9.76 12.81
C LYS A 21 -36.70 -10.18 13.69
N LYS A 22 -35.46 -10.13 13.19
CA LYS A 22 -34.25 -10.34 14.02
C LYS A 22 -33.92 -9.18 14.97
N LYS A 23 -34.49 -7.99 14.76
CA LYS A 23 -34.33 -6.83 15.66
C LYS A 23 -35.42 -6.71 16.73
N ARG A 24 -36.49 -7.51 16.67
CA ARG A 24 -37.62 -7.44 17.62
C ARG A 24 -37.59 -8.50 18.75
N TYR A 25 -36.52 -9.28 18.86
CA TYR A 25 -36.36 -10.27 19.95
C TYR A 25 -35.55 -9.79 21.16
N ASN A 26 -35.07 -8.53 21.18
CA ASN A 26 -34.30 -7.98 22.31
C ASN A 26 -34.99 -6.79 23.00
N LEU A 27 -36.32 -6.79 23.10
CA LEU A 27 -37.03 -5.73 23.83
C LEU A 27 -38.15 -6.29 24.70
N VAL A 28 -37.81 -7.09 25.71
CA VAL A 28 -38.66 -7.36 26.87
C VAL A 28 -37.76 -7.58 28.09
N GLN A 29 -38.16 -7.03 29.23
CA GLN A 29 -37.64 -7.20 30.61
C GLN A 29 -36.37 -6.41 31.01
N THR A 30 -36.31 -5.66 32.10
CA THR A 30 -37.33 -5.15 33.05
C THR A 30 -36.67 -4.02 33.86
N GLN A 31 -37.51 -3.09 34.27
CA GLN A 31 -37.25 -1.90 35.10
C GLN A 31 -36.75 -2.27 36.52
N PRO A 32 -35.91 -1.46 37.17
CA PRO A 32 -35.86 -1.44 38.64
C PRO A 32 -36.24 -0.05 39.21
N SER A 33 -36.97 -0.08 40.31
CA SER A 33 -37.23 1.05 41.22
C SER A 33 -36.74 0.70 42.64
N PRO A 34 -36.59 1.67 43.57
CA PRO A 34 -35.35 1.86 44.32
C PRO A 34 -35.48 1.63 45.84
N HIS A 35 -34.39 1.97 46.58
CA HIS A 35 -34.19 2.10 48.05
C HIS A 35 -33.42 0.93 48.70
N ALA A 36 -32.12 1.06 49.07
CA ALA A 36 -31.49 1.74 50.24
C ALA A 36 -31.15 0.72 51.37
N PRO A 37 -30.28 1.02 52.36
CA PRO A 37 -28.94 1.60 52.34
C PRO A 37 -27.87 0.68 53.02
N VAL A 38 -26.66 1.22 53.08
CA VAL A 38 -25.37 0.72 53.59
C VAL A 38 -25.32 0.44 55.11
N ASN A 39 -24.57 -0.61 55.50
CA ASN A 39 -23.73 -0.78 56.72
C ASN A 39 -23.36 -2.28 56.85
N ASP A 40 -22.24 -2.77 57.36
CA ASP A 40 -20.96 -2.26 57.87
C ASP A 40 -19.99 -3.49 57.91
N ALA A 41 -18.70 -3.20 58.08
CA ALA A 41 -17.50 -4.04 58.19
C ALA A 41 -17.64 -5.52 58.63
N THR A 42 -16.88 -6.43 58.01
CA THR A 42 -15.59 -6.96 58.53
C THR A 42 -15.01 -8.07 57.65
N ARG A 43 -13.68 -8.19 57.73
CA ARG A 43 -12.76 -9.00 56.91
C ARG A 43 -13.03 -10.50 56.98
N THR A 44 -12.98 -11.19 55.83
CA THR A 44 -12.33 -12.50 55.67
C THR A 44 -11.86 -12.66 54.22
N LEU A 45 -10.63 -13.13 54.09
CA LEU A 45 -9.93 -13.34 52.84
C LEU A 45 -10.29 -14.75 52.36
N GLU A 46 -11.38 -14.88 51.61
CA GLU A 46 -11.76 -16.13 50.96
C GLU A 46 -11.83 -15.96 49.44
N LYS A 47 -11.22 -16.94 48.77
CA LYS A 47 -11.12 -17.12 47.33
C LYS A 47 -12.52 -17.11 46.72
N GLY A 48 -12.94 -15.94 46.24
CA GLY A 48 -14.26 -15.74 45.66
C GLY A 48 -14.45 -16.58 44.38
N PRO A 49 -15.65 -17.15 44.17
CA PRO A 49 -15.97 -17.85 42.93
C PRO A 49 -15.89 -16.85 41.78
N THR A 50 -15.28 -17.29 40.68
CA THR A 50 -15.27 -16.66 39.36
C THR A 50 -16.53 -15.85 39.16
N ALA A 51 -16.41 -14.53 39.35
CA ALA A 51 -17.34 -13.60 38.76
C ALA A 51 -17.29 -13.92 37.27
N VAL A 52 -18.44 -14.33 36.74
CA VAL A 52 -18.65 -14.47 35.30
C VAL A 52 -18.53 -13.05 34.74
N THR A 53 -17.28 -12.60 34.55
CA THR A 53 -16.97 -11.44 33.74
C THR A 53 -17.56 -11.75 32.39
N SER A 54 -18.50 -10.93 31.93
CA SER A 54 -19.11 -11.09 30.61
C SER A 54 -17.99 -11.27 29.59
N ALA A 55 -17.80 -12.50 29.14
CA ALA A 55 -16.80 -12.86 28.17
C ALA A 55 -17.28 -12.37 26.81
N TYR A 56 -17.18 -11.07 26.58
CA TYR A 56 -16.91 -10.56 25.26
C TYR A 56 -15.40 -10.68 25.03
N ALA A 57 -14.88 -11.91 25.09
CA ALA A 57 -13.62 -12.22 24.42
C ALA A 57 -13.94 -12.26 22.92
N THR A 58 -14.24 -11.10 22.33
CA THR A 58 -14.30 -10.96 20.88
C THR A 58 -12.91 -11.26 20.35
N ASN A 59 -12.79 -12.31 19.55
CA ASN A 59 -11.52 -12.61 18.90
C ASN A 59 -11.15 -11.41 18.02
N ILE A 60 -9.96 -10.84 18.23
CA ILE A 60 -9.46 -9.71 17.43
C ILE A 60 -9.44 -10.08 15.94
N ASP A 61 -9.20 -11.35 15.60
CA ASP A 61 -9.27 -11.87 14.23
C ASP A 61 -10.63 -11.57 13.57
N ASP A 62 -11.74 -11.69 14.31
CA ASP A 62 -13.10 -11.45 13.80
C ASP A 62 -13.38 -9.96 13.55
N MET A 63 -12.58 -9.07 14.15
CA MET A 63 -12.71 -7.62 14.01
C MET A 63 -11.86 -7.05 12.88
N LEU A 64 -10.91 -7.82 12.34
CA LEU A 64 -10.05 -7.36 11.26
C LEU A 64 -10.77 -7.43 9.91
N PRO A 65 -10.52 -6.47 9.01
CA PRO A 65 -11.00 -6.56 7.65
C PRO A 65 -10.39 -7.78 6.98
N GLN A 66 -11.16 -8.40 6.09
CA GLN A 66 -10.62 -9.43 5.21
C GLN A 66 -9.57 -8.79 4.27
N PRO A 67 -8.57 -9.58 3.82
CA PRO A 67 -7.64 -9.15 2.78
C PRO A 67 -8.41 -8.59 1.59
N VAL A 68 -7.90 -7.51 0.99
CA VAL A 68 -8.50 -7.01 -0.24
C VAL A 68 -8.26 -8.00 -1.38
N ALA A 69 -9.16 -8.04 -2.35
CA ALA A 69 -8.99 -8.89 -3.51
C ALA A 69 -7.76 -8.48 -4.35
N ASP A 70 -7.11 -9.46 -4.98
CA ASP A 70 -5.89 -9.24 -5.77
C ASP A 70 -6.13 -8.20 -6.88
N ASP A 71 -7.33 -8.20 -7.50
CA ASP A 71 -7.75 -7.24 -8.53
C ASP A 71 -7.66 -5.78 -8.07
N THR A 72 -7.97 -5.53 -6.79
CA THR A 72 -7.94 -4.20 -6.18
C THR A 72 -6.50 -3.70 -6.07
N ILE A 73 -5.56 -4.59 -5.72
CA ILE A 73 -4.12 -4.27 -5.66
C ILE A 73 -3.58 -4.07 -7.07
N THR A 74 -3.89 -4.98 -8.00
CA THR A 74 -3.40 -4.90 -9.38
C THR A 74 -3.94 -3.67 -10.10
N ASP A 75 -5.22 -3.34 -9.94
CA ASP A 75 -5.82 -2.13 -10.52
C ASP A 75 -5.16 -0.85 -10.00
N ALA A 76 -4.84 -0.81 -8.71
CA ALA A 76 -4.19 0.34 -8.11
C ALA A 76 -2.78 0.57 -8.69
N VAL A 77 -1.98 -0.49 -8.83
CA VAL A 77 -0.63 -0.38 -9.42
C VAL A 77 -0.68 -0.13 -10.93
N LEU A 78 -1.65 -0.68 -11.67
CA LEU A 78 -1.87 -0.40 -13.09
C LEU A 78 -2.26 1.06 -13.32
N LYS A 79 -3.07 1.65 -12.43
CA LYS A 79 -3.36 3.10 -12.46
C LYS A 79 -2.08 3.91 -12.24
N LEU A 80 -1.18 3.49 -11.35
CA LEU A 80 0.12 4.16 -11.16
C LEU A 80 1.00 4.05 -12.41
N ARG A 81 1.07 2.87 -13.04
CA ARG A 81 1.75 2.65 -14.33
C ARG A 81 1.26 3.64 -15.37
N ASP A 82 -0.05 3.79 -15.52
CA ASP A 82 -0.64 4.66 -16.53
C ASP A 82 -0.37 6.14 -16.22
N ASN A 83 -0.41 6.55 -14.95
CA ASN A 83 -0.02 7.91 -14.56
C ASN A 83 1.45 8.19 -14.89
N ILE A 84 2.36 7.24 -14.59
CA ILE A 84 3.79 7.33 -14.90
C ILE A 84 4.01 7.44 -16.41
N LYS A 85 3.37 6.58 -17.20
CA LYS A 85 3.45 6.59 -18.67
C LYS A 85 2.98 7.93 -19.24
N ASN A 86 1.85 8.44 -18.77
CA ASN A 86 1.32 9.73 -19.20
C ASN A 86 2.20 10.89 -18.76
N HIS A 87 2.75 10.85 -17.54
CA HIS A 87 3.68 11.86 -17.03
C HIS A 87 4.93 11.95 -17.90
N VAL A 88 5.55 10.81 -18.23
CA VAL A 88 6.72 10.77 -19.10
C VAL A 88 6.42 11.36 -20.47
N ARG A 89 5.29 10.97 -21.07
CA ARG A 89 4.88 11.47 -22.40
C ARG A 89 4.63 12.97 -22.44
N THR A 90 4.07 13.53 -21.36
CA THR A 90 3.63 14.93 -21.33
C THR A 90 4.72 15.90 -20.88
N TYR A 91 5.60 15.51 -19.96
CA TYR A 91 6.50 16.46 -19.29
C TYR A 91 7.99 16.28 -19.62
N TYR A 92 8.33 15.34 -20.50
CA TYR A 92 9.71 15.14 -20.95
C TYR A 92 9.80 15.13 -22.47
N HIS A 93 10.90 15.65 -23.01
CA HIS A 93 11.16 15.65 -24.44
C HIS A 93 12.01 14.45 -24.84
N LEU A 94 11.82 14.02 -26.09
CA LEU A 94 12.61 12.96 -26.72
C LEU A 94 13.63 13.50 -27.73
N SER A 95 13.82 14.82 -27.78
CA SER A 95 14.86 15.47 -28.59
C SER A 95 16.27 15.07 -28.14
N PRO A 96 17.27 15.02 -29.04
CA PRO A 96 18.65 14.74 -28.67
C PRO A 96 19.16 15.68 -27.57
N VAL A 97 19.99 15.15 -26.66
CA VAL A 97 20.69 15.92 -25.62
C VAL A 97 22.20 15.67 -25.74
N PRO A 98 23.06 16.63 -25.35
CA PRO A 98 24.51 16.40 -25.29
C PRO A 98 24.84 15.23 -24.36
N ALA A 99 25.73 14.32 -24.74
CA ALA A 99 26.08 13.16 -23.91
C ALA A 99 26.58 13.56 -22.51
N ALA A 100 27.27 14.70 -22.41
CA ALA A 100 27.77 15.25 -21.15
C ALA A 100 26.67 15.69 -20.16
N SER A 101 25.41 15.87 -20.60
CA SER A 101 24.31 16.23 -19.70
C SER A 101 23.74 15.04 -18.94
N VAL A 102 24.05 13.80 -19.34
CA VAL A 102 23.53 12.59 -18.71
C VAL A 102 24.52 12.07 -17.67
N SER A 103 24.29 12.40 -16.40
CA SER A 103 25.13 11.96 -15.29
C SER A 103 24.81 10.52 -14.86
N GLN A 104 25.86 9.75 -14.54
CA GLN A 104 25.73 8.39 -13.99
C GLN A 104 25.66 8.37 -12.45
N ALA A 105 26.01 9.47 -11.78
CA ALA A 105 26.29 9.51 -10.34
C ALA A 105 25.12 9.01 -9.48
N ASN A 106 23.89 9.33 -9.89
CA ASN A 106 22.67 9.05 -9.12
C ASN A 106 21.94 7.78 -9.59
N MET A 107 22.55 6.97 -10.46
CA MET A 107 21.91 5.77 -11.04
C MET A 107 22.28 4.46 -10.33
N GLY A 108 23.20 4.47 -9.37
CA GLY A 108 23.76 3.25 -8.78
C GLY A 108 22.71 2.31 -8.16
N GLN A 109 21.77 2.83 -7.37
CA GLN A 109 20.72 2.01 -6.76
C GLN A 109 19.76 1.40 -7.80
N LEU A 110 19.40 2.17 -8.84
CA LEU A 110 18.58 1.67 -9.95
C LEU A 110 19.33 0.59 -10.72
N ALA A 111 20.63 0.79 -10.97
CA ALA A 111 21.48 -0.17 -11.66
C ALA A 111 21.49 -1.51 -10.92
N THR A 112 21.70 -1.50 -9.61
CA THR A 112 21.62 -2.69 -8.75
C THR A 112 20.25 -3.35 -8.81
N ALA A 113 19.16 -2.57 -8.68
CA ALA A 113 17.80 -3.12 -8.65
C ALA A 113 17.38 -3.79 -9.97
N THR A 114 17.94 -3.33 -11.09
CA THR A 114 17.63 -3.83 -12.44
C THR A 114 18.66 -4.83 -12.96
N GLY A 115 19.74 -5.11 -12.20
CA GLY A 115 20.84 -5.98 -12.63
C GLY A 115 21.61 -5.44 -13.84
N THR A 116 21.70 -4.12 -13.99
CA THR A 116 22.39 -3.44 -15.10
C THR A 116 23.48 -2.52 -14.57
N SER A 117 24.16 -1.78 -15.44
CA SER A 117 25.13 -0.75 -15.06
C SER A 117 24.58 0.67 -15.20
N SER A 118 25.05 1.60 -14.36
CA SER A 118 24.74 3.03 -14.52
C SER A 118 25.12 3.56 -15.90
N ALA A 119 26.21 3.07 -16.48
CA ALA A 119 26.63 3.40 -17.84
C ALA A 119 25.61 2.95 -18.90
N ARG A 120 25.05 1.74 -18.76
CA ARG A 120 23.99 1.26 -19.66
C ARG A 120 22.73 2.10 -19.52
N LEU A 121 22.28 2.40 -18.31
CA LEU A 121 21.12 3.28 -18.07
C LEU A 121 21.32 4.67 -18.69
N ALA A 122 22.48 5.28 -18.49
CA ALA A 122 22.83 6.56 -19.10
C ALA A 122 22.82 6.47 -20.64
N SER A 123 23.39 5.42 -21.22
CA SER A 123 23.37 5.21 -22.68
C SER A 123 21.94 5.11 -23.24
N MET A 124 21.03 4.48 -22.50
CA MET A 124 19.64 4.32 -22.90
C MET A 124 18.83 5.60 -22.75
N LEU A 125 19.17 6.46 -21.78
CA LEU A 125 18.64 7.82 -21.70
C LEU A 125 19.18 8.72 -22.82
N SER A 126 20.46 8.57 -23.19
CA SER A 126 21.05 9.35 -24.28
C SER A 126 20.48 8.96 -25.65
N ASN A 127 20.07 7.71 -25.83
CA ASN A 127 19.45 7.24 -27.07
C ASN A 127 17.96 7.61 -27.14
N THR A 128 17.56 8.35 -28.19
CA THR A 128 16.17 8.81 -28.39
C THR A 128 15.16 7.67 -28.54
N SER A 129 15.57 6.50 -29.05
CA SER A 129 14.67 5.36 -29.25
C SER A 129 14.31 4.66 -27.93
N THR A 130 15.23 4.63 -26.96
CA THR A 130 15.05 3.95 -25.66
C THR A 130 14.72 4.92 -24.53
N ARG A 131 14.82 6.24 -24.75
CA ARG A 131 14.67 7.25 -23.71
C ARG A 131 13.32 7.21 -23.02
N ALA A 132 12.23 7.12 -23.78
CA ALA A 132 10.89 7.15 -23.22
C ALA A 132 10.67 6.01 -22.21
N GLU A 133 11.12 4.81 -22.55
CA GLU A 133 11.01 3.63 -21.69
C GLU A 133 11.97 3.72 -20.49
N THR A 134 13.18 4.24 -20.71
CA THR A 134 14.14 4.43 -19.62
C THR A 134 13.66 5.47 -18.61
N LEU A 135 13.02 6.55 -19.05
CA LEU A 135 12.36 7.53 -18.19
C LEU A 135 11.19 6.92 -17.40
N ARG A 136 10.39 6.04 -18.03
CA ARG A 136 9.32 5.29 -17.33
C ARG A 136 9.89 4.40 -16.24
N LEU A 137 10.97 3.66 -16.53
CA LEU A 137 11.67 2.84 -15.54
C LEU A 137 12.18 3.68 -14.36
N ILE A 138 12.89 4.78 -14.64
CA ILE A 138 13.43 5.65 -13.59
C ILE A 138 12.30 6.18 -12.69
N LEU A 139 11.22 6.70 -13.28
CA LEU A 139 10.10 7.22 -12.51
C LEU A 139 9.41 6.12 -11.70
N ALA A 140 9.18 4.94 -12.31
CA ALA A 140 8.61 3.78 -11.62
C ALA A 140 9.49 3.32 -10.46
N TRP A 141 10.82 3.26 -10.64
CA TRP A 141 11.76 2.91 -9.59
C TRP A 141 11.72 3.92 -8.44
N ILE A 142 11.86 5.22 -8.74
CA ILE A 142 11.83 6.29 -7.73
C ILE A 142 10.55 6.22 -6.89
N VAL A 143 9.40 5.99 -7.51
CA VAL A 143 8.11 6.01 -6.83
C VAL A 143 7.83 4.69 -6.10
N LEU A 144 7.90 3.55 -6.81
CA LEU A 144 7.39 2.27 -6.31
C LEU A 144 8.33 1.58 -5.32
N SER A 145 9.64 1.80 -5.42
CA SER A 145 10.59 1.29 -4.42
C SER A 145 10.33 1.84 -3.01
N ARG A 146 9.71 3.02 -2.92
CA ARG A 146 9.30 3.66 -1.67
C ARG A 146 7.96 3.15 -1.11
N CYS A 147 7.21 2.35 -1.87
CA CYS A 147 5.93 1.79 -1.41
C CYS A 147 6.09 0.49 -0.60
N THR A 148 7.19 -0.25 -0.78
CA THR A 148 7.41 -1.57 -0.17
C THR A 148 8.65 -1.63 0.74
N GLY A 149 9.29 -0.47 0.99
CA GLY A 149 10.46 -0.35 1.87
C GLY A 149 11.78 -0.78 1.21
N GLY A 150 11.89 -0.71 -0.12
CA GLY A 150 13.13 -0.95 -0.87
C GLY A 150 14.10 0.25 -0.87
N ARG A 151 13.73 1.36 -0.24
CA ARG A 151 14.54 2.58 -0.07
C ARG A 151 14.36 3.16 1.33
N ASN A 152 15.36 3.94 1.78
CA ASN A 152 15.38 4.60 3.09
C ASN A 152 14.27 5.66 3.27
N GLU A 153 13.66 6.18 2.20
CA GLU A 153 12.53 7.13 2.29
C GLU A 153 11.20 6.50 1.87
N SER A 154 10.61 5.69 2.76
CA SER A 154 9.27 5.12 2.56
C SER A 154 8.19 6.20 2.36
N LEU A 155 7.20 5.89 1.52
CA LEU A 155 5.98 6.70 1.34
C LEU A 155 4.89 6.42 2.38
N LEU A 156 5.14 5.52 3.34
CA LEU A 156 4.29 5.40 4.53
C LEU A 156 4.40 6.66 5.40
N PRO A 157 3.41 6.94 6.28
CA PRO A 157 3.53 7.96 7.33
C PRO A 157 4.82 7.84 8.13
N GLY A 158 5.42 8.96 8.54
CA GLY A 158 6.74 9.01 9.19
C GLY A 158 6.93 8.04 10.35
N GLU A 159 6.00 8.09 11.31
CA GLU A 159 6.03 7.25 12.50
C GLU A 159 5.87 5.77 12.14
N LEU A 160 5.01 5.48 11.16
CA LEU A 160 4.76 4.12 10.71
C LEU A 160 5.97 3.54 9.97
N ALA A 161 6.61 4.34 9.11
CA ALA A 161 7.83 3.96 8.41
C ALA A 161 8.98 3.68 9.37
N ALA A 162 9.14 4.50 10.42
CA ALA A 162 10.17 4.31 11.44
C ALA A 162 9.99 3.00 12.20
N ILE A 163 8.74 2.67 12.57
CA ILE A 163 8.42 1.41 13.25
C ILE A 163 8.57 0.21 12.28
N ASP A 164 8.08 0.33 11.04
CA ASP A 164 8.20 -0.72 10.02
C ASP A 164 9.66 -1.12 9.75
N MET A 165 10.59 -0.18 9.88
CA MET A 165 12.02 -0.41 9.66
C MET A 165 12.66 -1.26 10.76
N VAL A 166 12.15 -1.20 12.00
CA VAL A 166 12.78 -1.85 13.16
C VAL A 166 12.08 -3.13 13.61
N ILE A 167 10.83 -3.36 13.20
CA ILE A 167 10.11 -4.59 13.55
C ILE A 167 10.65 -5.79 12.74
N PRO A 168 11.03 -6.89 13.41
CA PRO A 168 11.50 -8.09 12.72
C PRO A 168 10.38 -8.86 12.02
N GLY A 169 10.74 -9.78 11.12
CA GLY A 169 9.79 -10.69 10.46
C GLY A 169 9.35 -10.28 9.04
N LYS A 170 9.76 -9.09 8.57
CA LYS A 170 9.47 -8.61 7.20
C LYS A 170 10.15 -9.43 6.10
N ASP A 171 11.31 -10.01 6.38
CA ASP A 171 12.12 -10.74 5.42
C ASP A 171 11.75 -12.22 5.27
N GLY A 172 10.86 -12.74 6.13
CA GLY A 172 10.48 -14.15 6.10
C GLY A 172 11.48 -15.11 6.74
N SER A 173 12.56 -14.60 7.37
CA SER A 173 13.62 -15.43 7.96
C SER A 173 13.14 -16.26 9.16
N ASN A 174 12.14 -15.76 9.88
CA ASN A 174 11.51 -16.44 11.00
C ASN A 174 9.98 -16.42 10.84
N THR A 175 9.39 -17.60 10.64
CA THR A 175 7.95 -17.74 10.35
C THR A 175 7.06 -17.20 11.47
N ALA A 176 7.43 -17.38 12.74
CA ALA A 176 6.63 -16.86 13.86
C ALA A 176 6.66 -15.33 13.90
N GLN A 177 7.83 -14.73 13.68
CA GLN A 177 7.96 -13.27 13.58
C GLN A 177 7.21 -12.72 12.36
N SER A 178 7.26 -13.39 11.21
CA SER A 178 6.48 -12.99 10.02
C SER A 178 4.96 -13.01 10.26
N ALA A 179 4.45 -14.03 10.97
CA ALA A 179 3.04 -14.09 11.34
C ALA A 179 2.65 -12.95 12.29
N MET A 180 3.48 -12.68 13.31
CA MET A 180 3.26 -11.56 14.23
C MET A 180 3.33 -10.20 13.53
N TYR A 181 4.29 -10.01 12.62
CA TYR A 181 4.45 -8.79 11.82
C TYR A 181 3.25 -8.58 10.88
N SER A 182 2.79 -9.64 10.21
CA SER A 182 1.56 -9.62 9.41
C SER A 182 0.36 -9.16 10.24
N LYS A 183 0.19 -9.73 11.44
CA LYS A 183 -0.90 -9.35 12.34
C LYS A 183 -0.79 -7.89 12.80
N TRP A 184 0.41 -7.46 13.19
CA TRP A 184 0.68 -6.08 13.57
C TRP A 184 0.29 -5.11 12.45
N LYS A 185 0.77 -5.35 11.22
CA LYS A 185 0.43 -4.54 10.05
C LYS A 185 -1.08 -4.40 9.84
N THR A 186 -1.82 -5.50 9.88
CA THR A 186 -3.28 -5.48 9.66
C THR A 186 -4.02 -4.76 10.78
N VAL A 187 -3.66 -4.99 12.05
CA VAL A 187 -4.25 -4.27 13.20
C VAL A 187 -3.96 -2.77 13.10
N THR A 188 -2.70 -2.39 12.88
CA THR A 188 -2.30 -0.99 12.76
C THR A 188 -2.94 -0.31 11.55
N GLY A 189 -2.96 -0.98 10.40
CA GLY A 189 -3.64 -0.49 9.19
C GLY A 189 -5.13 -0.25 9.42
N THR A 190 -5.80 -1.15 10.13
CA THR A 190 -7.22 -1.03 10.51
C THR A 190 -7.45 0.19 11.40
N LEU A 191 -6.64 0.37 12.44
CA LEU A 191 -6.76 1.50 13.37
C LEU A 191 -6.43 2.85 12.71
N LEU A 192 -5.51 2.87 11.74
CA LEU A 192 -5.09 4.09 11.05
C LEU A 192 -5.94 4.43 9.83
N HIS A 193 -6.81 3.52 9.37
CA HIS A 193 -7.56 3.66 8.12
C HIS A 193 -8.31 5.00 8.02
N GLU A 194 -9.04 5.40 9.06
CA GLU A 194 -9.80 6.67 9.04
C GLU A 194 -8.88 7.89 8.93
N ARG A 195 -7.77 7.91 9.68
CA ARG A 195 -6.79 9.02 9.65
C ARG A 195 -6.20 9.19 8.24
N ILE A 196 -5.82 8.07 7.61
CA ILE A 196 -5.19 8.07 6.29
C ILE A 196 -6.21 8.38 5.19
N SER A 197 -7.41 7.79 5.25
CA SER A 197 -8.50 8.06 4.29
C SER A 197 -8.97 9.51 4.30
N GLN A 198 -8.88 10.20 5.45
CA GLN A 198 -9.20 11.63 5.56
C GLN A 198 -8.08 12.55 5.06
N ASN A 199 -6.96 12.02 4.55
CA ASN A 199 -5.80 12.81 4.10
C ASN A 199 -5.36 13.88 5.12
N LYS A 200 -5.55 13.62 6.42
CA LYS A 200 -5.05 14.51 7.47
C LYS A 200 -3.53 14.55 7.29
N GLN A 201 -3.02 15.67 6.78
CA GLN A 201 -1.66 15.76 6.27
C GLN A 201 -0.67 15.24 7.31
N ASP A 202 0.07 14.19 6.95
CA ASP A 202 1.29 13.87 7.68
C ASP A 202 2.24 15.05 7.55
N SER A 203 2.78 15.50 8.69
CA SER A 203 3.65 16.68 8.78
C SER A 203 4.89 16.54 7.90
N ASP A 204 5.34 15.32 7.65
CA ASP A 204 6.53 14.99 6.85
C ASP A 204 6.24 14.71 5.36
N ARG A 205 4.98 14.61 4.94
CA ARG A 205 4.61 14.20 3.56
C ARG A 205 5.23 15.11 2.51
N LYS A 206 5.17 16.43 2.73
CA LYS A 206 5.74 17.42 1.81
C LYS A 206 7.25 17.24 1.65
N GLN A 207 7.95 16.95 2.75
CA GLN A 207 9.39 16.73 2.73
C GLN A 207 9.74 15.44 1.98
N LYS A 208 9.04 14.33 2.25
CA LYS A 208 9.22 13.07 1.52
C LYS A 208 8.99 13.23 0.02
N PHE A 209 7.98 13.99 -0.38
CA PHE A 209 7.71 14.24 -1.79
C PHE A 209 8.80 15.09 -2.42
N ALA A 210 9.25 16.14 -1.73
CA ALA A 210 10.37 16.96 -2.19
C ALA A 210 11.65 16.13 -2.41
N ILE A 211 11.95 15.20 -1.49
CA ILE A 211 13.10 14.28 -1.64
C ILE A 211 12.92 13.37 -2.86
N ALA A 212 11.75 12.76 -3.04
CA ALA A 212 11.49 11.90 -4.19
C ALA A 212 11.60 12.66 -5.53
N VAL A 213 11.13 13.92 -5.58
CA VAL A 213 11.26 14.78 -6.76
C VAL A 213 12.70 15.21 -6.98
N ALA A 214 13.45 15.57 -5.93
CA ALA A 214 14.86 15.92 -6.04
C ALA A 214 15.70 14.75 -6.57
N ASP A 215 15.47 13.54 -6.06
CA ASP A 215 16.12 12.32 -6.55
C ASP A 215 15.83 12.07 -8.03
N LEU A 216 14.56 12.23 -8.44
CA LEU A 216 14.17 12.12 -9.84
C LEU A 216 14.91 13.16 -10.68
N ASP A 217 14.83 14.43 -10.30
CA ASP A 217 15.41 15.56 -11.04
C ASP A 217 16.93 15.46 -11.15
N SER A 218 17.59 14.84 -10.16
CA SER A 218 19.02 14.54 -10.20
C SER A 218 19.45 13.62 -11.36
N ILE A 219 18.49 12.96 -12.01
CA ILE A 219 18.67 12.07 -13.17
C ILE A 219 18.03 12.65 -14.42
N VAL A 220 16.79 13.16 -14.31
CA VAL A 220 15.95 13.45 -15.48
C VAL A 220 15.88 14.92 -15.88
N ALA A 221 16.49 15.84 -15.12
CA ALA A 221 16.47 17.27 -15.41
C ALA A 221 16.81 17.65 -16.86
N PRO A 222 17.80 17.01 -17.54
CA PRO A 222 18.12 17.32 -18.94
C PRO A 222 17.00 17.05 -19.96
N PHE A 223 15.93 16.36 -19.55
CA PHE A 223 14.86 15.93 -20.44
C PHE A 223 13.53 16.64 -20.16
N VAL A 224 13.47 17.51 -19.15
CA VAL A 224 12.22 18.19 -18.76
C VAL A 224 11.78 19.16 -19.86
N GLN A 225 10.49 19.12 -20.24
CA GLN A 225 9.93 20.08 -21.18
C GLN A 225 9.86 21.48 -20.55
N SER A 226 10.42 22.47 -21.24
CA SER A 226 10.40 23.87 -20.81
C SER A 226 8.99 24.46 -20.84
N GLY A 227 8.66 25.29 -19.84
CA GLY A 227 7.38 26.00 -19.76
C GLY A 227 6.23 25.19 -19.17
N LEU A 228 6.47 23.94 -18.73
CA LEU A 228 5.49 23.06 -18.10
C LEU A 228 5.87 22.67 -16.66
N GLU A 229 6.83 23.37 -16.04
CA GLU A 229 7.43 22.99 -14.76
C GLU A 229 6.40 22.95 -13.62
N ALA A 230 5.50 23.93 -13.57
CA ALA A 230 4.44 24.00 -12.56
C ALA A 230 3.43 22.85 -12.72
N GLN A 231 3.05 22.52 -13.95
CA GLN A 231 2.14 21.43 -14.28
C GLN A 231 2.78 20.07 -14.01
N ARG A 232 4.07 19.91 -14.35
CA ARG A 232 4.88 18.74 -14.03
C ARG A 232 4.91 18.49 -12.53
N SER A 233 5.23 19.52 -11.75
CA SER A 233 5.28 19.45 -10.29
C SER A 233 3.93 19.03 -9.69
N LYS A 234 2.83 19.67 -10.12
CA LYS A 234 1.47 19.29 -9.71
C LYS A 234 1.12 17.85 -10.07
N ASN A 235 1.56 17.37 -11.23
CA ASN A 235 1.30 16.00 -11.66
C ASN A 235 2.14 14.98 -10.86
N LEU A 236 3.39 15.30 -10.51
CA LEU A 236 4.21 14.48 -9.61
C LEU A 236 3.60 14.39 -8.21
N ASP A 237 3.10 15.49 -7.65
CA ASP A 237 2.41 15.50 -6.35
C ASP A 237 1.18 14.56 -6.36
N MET A 238 0.40 14.57 -7.45
CA MET A 238 -0.70 13.63 -7.64
C MET A 238 -0.22 12.18 -7.70
N ILE A 239 0.84 11.87 -8.45
CA ILE A 239 1.42 10.52 -8.54
C ILE A 239 1.90 10.05 -7.17
N LEU A 240 2.65 10.88 -6.46
CA LEU A 240 3.19 10.57 -5.13
C LEU A 240 2.07 10.39 -4.10
N THR A 241 1.01 11.20 -4.15
CA THR A 241 -0.19 11.03 -3.31
C THR A 241 -0.84 9.67 -3.55
N ARG A 242 -1.06 9.28 -4.81
CA ARG A 242 -1.62 7.95 -5.14
C ARG A 242 -0.69 6.82 -4.70
N SER A 243 0.62 7.04 -4.78
CA SER A 243 1.64 6.05 -4.40
C SER A 243 1.76 5.89 -2.90
N ALA A 244 1.58 6.96 -2.11
CA ALA A 244 1.48 6.89 -0.65
C ALA A 244 0.23 6.12 -0.21
N ASN A 245 -0.91 6.38 -0.85
CA ASN A 245 -2.13 5.60 -0.59
C ASN A 245 -1.94 4.12 -0.95
N PHE A 246 -1.23 3.84 -2.05
CA PHE A 246 -0.91 2.48 -2.45
C PHE A 246 0.08 1.80 -1.48
N ALA A 247 1.10 2.52 -0.99
CA ALA A 247 2.01 2.02 0.03
C ALA A 247 1.25 1.63 1.30
N PHE A 248 0.31 2.48 1.75
CA PHE A 248 -0.54 2.19 2.90
C PHE A 248 -1.50 1.01 2.65
N LEU A 249 -2.04 0.89 1.42
CA LEU A 249 -2.86 -0.25 1.01
C LEU A 249 -2.09 -1.56 1.16
N LEU A 250 -0.87 -1.63 0.61
CA LEU A 250 0.00 -2.81 0.71
C LEU A 250 0.38 -3.11 2.17
N PHE A 251 0.75 -2.08 2.92
CA PHE A 251 1.07 -2.21 4.34
C PHE A 251 -0.09 -2.83 5.13
N SER A 252 -1.31 -2.38 4.88
CA SER A 252 -2.49 -2.81 5.65
C SER A 252 -2.95 -4.23 5.34
N GLN A 253 -2.43 -4.86 4.28
CA GLN A 253 -2.70 -6.27 4.01
C GLN A 253 -1.91 -7.16 4.98
N PRO A 254 -2.42 -8.36 5.28
CA PRO A 254 -1.63 -9.35 6.02
C PRO A 254 -0.37 -9.76 5.23
N GLY A 255 -0.52 -9.98 3.92
CA GLY A 255 0.60 -10.32 3.06
C GLY A 255 1.69 -9.24 2.96
N SER A 256 2.87 -9.64 2.49
CA SER A 256 4.01 -8.73 2.23
C SER A 256 4.38 -8.79 0.76
N PHE A 257 4.64 -7.63 0.16
CA PHE A 257 4.84 -7.48 -1.28
C PHE A 257 6.18 -6.86 -1.61
N LYS A 258 6.70 -7.18 -2.79
CA LYS A 258 7.92 -6.59 -3.33
C LYS A 258 7.73 -6.28 -4.82
N PHE A 259 8.40 -5.23 -5.26
CA PHE A 259 8.53 -4.92 -6.68
C PHE A 259 9.76 -5.56 -7.27
N GLU A 260 9.62 -6.15 -8.46
CA GLU A 260 10.72 -6.81 -9.15
C GLU A 260 11.11 -6.02 -10.40
N PHE A 261 12.32 -5.48 -10.36
CA PHE A 261 12.91 -4.65 -11.44
C PHE A 261 13.94 -5.41 -12.27
N LEU A 262 14.44 -6.55 -11.79
CA LEU A 262 15.40 -7.38 -12.49
C LEU A 262 14.72 -8.14 -13.64
N SER A 263 15.36 -8.17 -14.81
CA SER A 263 14.98 -9.02 -15.94
C SER A 263 16.01 -10.13 -16.12
N GLU A 264 15.58 -11.38 -16.01
CA GLU A 264 16.46 -12.55 -16.18
C GLU A 264 16.93 -12.71 -17.64
N HIS A 265 16.17 -12.18 -18.60
CA HIS A 265 16.38 -12.40 -20.03
C HIS A 265 17.04 -11.19 -20.73
N GLY A 266 17.61 -10.26 -19.96
CA GLY A 266 18.38 -9.12 -20.47
C GLY A 266 17.56 -8.00 -21.14
N GLY A 267 16.24 -8.14 -21.22
CA GLY A 267 15.31 -7.10 -21.69
C GLY A 267 15.14 -5.97 -20.67
N LEU A 268 14.93 -4.74 -21.14
CA LEU A 268 14.70 -3.59 -20.26
C LEU A 268 13.32 -3.70 -19.60
N VAL A 269 13.29 -3.81 -18.27
CA VAL A 269 12.04 -3.62 -17.52
C VAL A 269 11.64 -2.14 -17.60
N VAL A 270 10.47 -1.86 -18.16
CA VAL A 270 9.89 -0.51 -18.27
C VAL A 270 8.96 -0.22 -17.11
N PHE A 271 8.35 -1.27 -16.55
CA PHE A 271 7.53 -1.21 -15.34
C PHE A 271 7.70 -2.51 -14.54
N PRO A 272 7.92 -2.43 -13.21
CA PRO A 272 8.22 -3.61 -12.40
C PRO A 272 7.02 -4.52 -12.25
N GLY A 273 7.31 -5.79 -12.03
CA GLY A 273 6.32 -6.75 -11.56
C GLY A 273 6.03 -6.54 -10.07
N LEU A 274 4.88 -7.02 -9.61
CA LEU A 274 4.50 -7.04 -8.20
C LEU A 274 4.33 -8.48 -7.76
N VAL A 275 5.07 -8.87 -6.72
CA VAL A 275 5.01 -10.21 -6.14
C VAL A 275 4.66 -10.14 -4.67
N GLN A 276 3.95 -11.16 -4.19
CA GLN A 276 3.70 -11.40 -2.78
C GLN A 276 4.70 -12.43 -2.26
N THR A 277 5.32 -12.14 -1.13
CA THR A 277 6.37 -12.96 -0.49
C THR A 277 5.89 -13.60 0.82
N ILE A 278 4.92 -12.96 1.49
CA ILE A 278 4.22 -13.50 2.66
C ILE A 278 2.74 -13.55 2.31
N GLY A 279 2.10 -14.71 2.53
CA GLY A 279 0.69 -14.95 2.24
C GLY A 279 -0.27 -14.29 3.24
N ASP A 280 -1.56 -14.41 2.97
CA ASP A 280 -2.59 -13.68 3.72
C ASP A 280 -2.83 -14.20 5.15
N GLN A 281 -2.26 -15.37 5.48
CA GLN A 281 -2.25 -15.91 6.85
C GLN A 281 -0.92 -15.61 7.57
N GLY A 282 -0.11 -14.69 7.02
CA GLY A 282 1.22 -14.36 7.56
C GLY A 282 2.27 -15.45 7.34
N GLN A 283 1.97 -16.47 6.52
CA GLN A 283 2.87 -17.56 6.19
C GLN A 283 3.88 -17.16 5.13
N VAL A 284 5.14 -17.54 5.32
CA VAL A 284 6.19 -17.35 4.31
C VAL A 284 5.90 -18.25 3.11
N LEU A 285 5.93 -17.69 1.90
CA LEU A 285 5.69 -18.44 0.67
C LEU A 285 6.99 -19.09 0.19
N GLY A 286 6.92 -20.37 -0.22
CA GLY A 286 8.09 -21.08 -0.77
C GLY A 286 8.61 -20.45 -2.08
N HIS A 287 7.72 -19.84 -2.85
CA HIS A 287 8.04 -19.00 -4.00
C HIS A 287 7.15 -17.74 -3.98
N PRO A 288 7.68 -16.56 -4.38
CA PRO A 288 6.85 -15.38 -4.49
C PRO A 288 5.66 -15.61 -5.45
N ARG A 289 4.45 -15.24 -5.02
CA ARG A 289 3.24 -15.30 -5.85
C ARG A 289 3.19 -14.05 -6.72
N VAL A 290 3.19 -14.21 -8.04
CA VAL A 290 3.10 -13.09 -8.98
C VAL A 290 1.67 -12.54 -8.99
N LEU A 291 1.54 -11.24 -8.75
CA LEU A 291 0.28 -10.50 -8.88
C LEU A 291 0.23 -9.66 -10.15
N LEU A 292 1.38 -9.12 -10.54
CA LEU A 292 1.54 -8.35 -11.79
C LEU A 292 2.85 -8.74 -12.47
N GLU A 293 2.76 -9.07 -13.75
CA GLU A 293 3.92 -9.32 -14.60
C GLU A 293 4.70 -8.04 -14.91
N LYS A 294 6.00 -8.20 -15.14
CA LYS A 294 6.87 -7.10 -15.58
C LYS A 294 6.49 -6.65 -16.99
N GLU A 295 6.52 -5.34 -17.24
CA GLU A 295 6.46 -4.81 -18.62
C GLU A 295 7.89 -4.71 -19.14
N ILE A 296 8.22 -5.45 -20.20
CA ILE A 296 9.54 -5.44 -20.85
C ILE A 296 9.44 -4.66 -22.17
N ALA A 297 10.44 -3.83 -22.45
CA ALA A 297 10.56 -3.12 -23.71
C ALA A 297 10.64 -4.11 -24.88
N THR A 298 9.89 -3.84 -25.94
CA THR A 298 9.87 -4.63 -27.19
C THR A 298 10.85 -4.08 -28.21
#